data_AF-A0A257H6L6-F1
#
_entry.id   AF-A0A257H6L6-F1
#
_cell.length_a   1.000
_cell.length_b   1.000
_cell.length_c   1.000
_cell.angle_alpha   90.00
_cell.angle_beta   90.00
_cell.angle_gamma   90.00
#
_symmetry.space_group_name_H-M   'P 1'
#
loop_
_entity.id
_entity.type
_entity.pdbx_description
1 polymer ?
#
loop_
_entity_poly.entity_id
_entity_poly.type
_entity_poly.pdbx_seq_one_letter_code
_entity_poly.pdbx_strand_id
1 'polypeptide(L)'
;MTLRQQIQNVLGQEDINFLLTNRIPRQTLTRFMGWFSKIEQPWVRDASIATWRFFTDLDLSEAKKQKFTSMHDCFTRELKPGARSIAQDTDCMTSPVDAIVGAHGCIANTEVFQAK
;
A
#
# COMPACT_ATOMS: atom_id res chain seq x y z
N MET A 1 23.01 -10.79 -6.73
CA MET A 1 21.75 -10.53 -6.02
C MET A 1 21.80 -9.15 -5.42
N THR A 2 20.76 -8.33 -5.62
CA THR A 2 20.71 -7.00 -5.02
C THR A 2 20.44 -7.11 -3.52
N LEU A 3 20.92 -6.15 -2.71
CA LEU A 3 20.63 -6.10 -1.26
C LEU A 3 19.11 -6.17 -0.98
N ARG A 4 18.31 -5.55 -1.85
CA ARG A 4 16.84 -5.62 -1.84
C ARG A 4 16.32 -7.07 -1.94
N GLN A 5 16.86 -7.86 -2.86
CA GLN A 5 16.47 -9.27 -3.03
C GLN A 5 16.84 -10.12 -1.81
N GLN A 6 17.99 -9.89 -1.18
CA GLN A 6 18.39 -10.64 0.02
C GLN A 6 17.47 -10.35 1.21
N ILE A 7 17.12 -9.07 1.43
CA ILE A 7 16.15 -8.68 2.47
C ILE A 7 14.77 -9.30 2.19
N GLN A 8 14.31 -9.25 0.92
CA GLN A 8 13.04 -9.86 0.52
C GLN A 8 13.01 -11.37 0.73
N ASN A 9 14.11 -12.07 0.48
CA ASN A 9 14.18 -13.52 0.70
C ASN A 9 14.11 -13.88 2.19
N VAL A 10 14.76 -13.10 3.07
CA VAL A 10 14.69 -13.31 4.52
C VAL A 10 13.29 -12.98 5.04
N LEU A 11 12.71 -11.85 4.62
CA LEU A 11 11.32 -11.50 4.93
C LEU A 11 10.30 -12.39 4.23
N GLY A 12 10.68 -13.22 3.27
CA GLY A 12 9.81 -14.20 2.62
C GLY A 12 9.65 -15.50 3.43
N GLN A 13 10.41 -15.66 4.51
CA GLN A 13 10.29 -16.83 5.39
C GLN A 13 8.99 -16.74 6.21
N GLU A 14 8.08 -17.66 5.93
CA GLU A 14 6.74 -17.70 6.52
C GLU A 14 6.76 -17.76 8.04
N ASP A 15 7.66 -18.56 8.63
CA ASP A 15 7.77 -18.70 10.09
C ASP A 15 8.17 -17.39 10.78
N ILE A 16 9.15 -16.68 10.21
CA ILE A 16 9.61 -15.40 10.75
C ILE A 16 8.50 -14.35 10.63
N ASN A 17 7.85 -14.27 9.47
CA ASN A 17 6.70 -13.40 9.28
C ASN A 17 5.56 -13.71 10.24
N PHE A 18 5.24 -14.99 10.41
CA PHE A 18 4.17 -15.44 11.28
C PHE A 18 4.45 -15.04 12.73
N LEU A 19 5.67 -15.29 13.23
CA LEU A 19 6.04 -14.94 14.59
C LEU A 19 6.05 -13.42 14.81
N LEU A 20 6.65 -12.65 13.89
CA LEU A 20 6.71 -11.20 14.00
C LEU A 20 5.32 -10.57 13.92
N THR A 21 4.51 -10.93 12.92
CA THR A 21 3.21 -10.30 12.70
C THR A 21 2.16 -10.71 13.74
N ASN A 22 2.28 -11.87 14.38
CA ASN A 22 1.33 -12.32 15.41
C ASN A 22 1.72 -11.93 16.84
N ARG A 23 2.99 -11.58 17.11
CA ARG A 23 3.44 -11.17 18.46
C ARG A 23 3.46 -9.66 18.68
N ILE A 24 3.39 -8.87 17.62
CA ILE A 24 3.36 -7.41 17.73
C ILE A 24 1.97 -6.92 18.15
N PRO A 25 1.86 -5.94 19.07
CA PRO A 25 0.58 -5.34 19.43
C PRO A 25 0.06 -4.47 18.28
N ARG A 26 -0.66 -5.09 17.34
CA ARG A 26 -1.05 -4.49 16.05
C ARG A 26 -1.75 -3.14 16.22
N GLN A 27 -2.67 -3.02 17.18
CA GLN A 27 -3.44 -1.80 17.39
C GLN A 27 -2.57 -0.60 17.80
N THR A 28 -1.63 -0.78 18.73
CA THR A 28 -0.73 0.29 19.14
C THR A 28 0.25 0.65 18.04
N LEU A 29 0.75 -0.35 17.29
CA LEU A 29 1.61 -0.09 16.13
C LEU A 29 0.86 0.70 15.04
N THR A 30 -0.39 0.35 14.73
CA THR A 30 -1.21 1.08 13.75
C THR A 30 -1.45 2.52 14.21
N ARG A 31 -1.77 2.75 15.48
CA ARG A 31 -1.94 4.10 16.03
C ARG A 31 -0.64 4.90 15.98
N PHE A 32 0.48 4.27 16.34
CA PHE A 32 1.80 4.88 16.26
C PHE A 32 2.15 5.28 14.82
N MET A 33 1.97 4.40 13.84
CA MET A 33 2.17 4.72 12.42
C MET A 33 1.22 5.82 11.93
N GLY A 34 -0.02 5.84 12.41
CA GLY A 34 -0.99 6.91 12.11
C GLY A 34 -0.54 8.29 12.60
N TRP A 35 0.12 8.36 13.76
CA TRP A 35 0.75 9.59 14.26
C TRP A 35 2.07 9.90 13.53
N PHE A 36 2.97 8.92 13.44
CA PHE A 36 4.30 9.05 12.85
C PHE A 36 4.24 9.51 11.39
N SER A 37 3.30 8.95 10.62
CA SER A 37 3.13 9.31 9.20
C SER A 37 2.79 10.78 8.97
N LYS A 38 2.22 11.47 9.96
CA LYS A 38 1.82 12.89 9.88
C LYS A 38 2.92 13.86 10.30
N ILE A 39 4.10 13.37 10.71
CA ILE A 39 5.23 14.23 11.06
C ILE A 39 5.70 14.99 9.82
N GLU A 40 5.75 16.32 9.92
CA GLU A 40 6.13 17.22 8.81
C GLU A 40 7.62 17.57 8.75
N GLN A 41 8.41 17.12 9.75
CA GLN A 41 9.84 17.37 9.78
C GLN A 41 10.51 16.80 8.51
N PRO A 42 11.21 17.62 7.70
CA PRO A 42 11.68 17.20 6.37
C PRO A 42 12.50 15.92 6.38
N TRP A 43 13.41 15.74 7.34
CA TRP A 43 14.23 14.53 7.44
C TRP A 43 13.41 13.28 7.75
N VAL A 44 12.40 13.39 8.62
CA VAL A 44 11.51 12.26 8.94
C VAL A 44 10.64 11.92 7.74
N ARG A 45 10.06 12.93 7.10
CA ARG A 45 9.27 12.77 5.86
C ARG A 45 10.09 12.11 4.76
N ASP A 46 11.25 12.67 4.42
CA ASP A 46 12.06 12.25 3.29
C ASP A 46 12.61 10.84 3.51
N ALA A 47 13.08 10.52 4.72
CA ALA A 47 13.50 9.16 5.08
C ALA A 47 12.34 8.17 5.00
N SER A 48 11.14 8.54 5.47
CA SER A 48 9.96 7.67 5.42
C SER A 48 9.52 7.38 3.98
N ILE A 49 9.44 8.41 3.13
CA ILE A 49 9.08 8.26 1.71
C ILE A 49 10.15 7.48 0.96
N ALA A 50 11.44 7.74 1.20
CA ALA A 50 12.54 6.99 0.58
C ALA A 50 12.50 5.51 0.98
N THR A 51 12.26 5.22 2.26
CA THR A 51 12.11 3.84 2.76
C THR A 51 10.93 3.17 2.06
N TRP A 52 9.78 3.85 1.94
CA TRP A 52 8.62 3.29 1.26
C TRP A 52 8.89 2.99 -0.22
N ARG A 53 9.58 3.88 -0.94
CA ARG A 53 10.03 3.67 -2.34
C ARG A 53 11.05 2.54 -2.48
N PHE A 54 11.83 2.26 -1.44
CA PHE A 54 12.79 1.15 -1.48
C PHE A 54 12.09 -0.21 -1.41
N PHE A 55 11.01 -0.32 -0.62
CA PHE A 55 10.30 -1.59 -0.45
C PHE A 55 9.18 -1.82 -1.47
N THR A 56 8.63 -0.76 -2.07
CA THR A 56 7.47 -0.83 -2.97
C THR A 56 7.75 -0.18 -4.32
N ASP A 57 6.98 -0.55 -5.34
CA ASP A 57 7.06 0.08 -6.66
C ASP A 57 6.22 1.37 -6.71
N LEU A 58 6.46 2.24 -5.72
CA LEU A 58 5.74 3.50 -5.57
C LEU A 58 6.07 4.46 -6.72
N ASP A 59 5.13 4.61 -7.66
CA ASP A 59 5.19 5.62 -8.69
C ASP A 59 4.56 6.95 -8.24
N LEU A 60 5.37 8.00 -8.25
CA LEU A 60 4.98 9.38 -7.94
C LEU A 60 4.82 10.24 -9.21
N SER A 61 5.09 9.68 -10.38
CA SER A 61 4.95 10.37 -11.67
C SER A 61 3.49 10.77 -11.95
N GLU A 62 2.54 9.97 -11.51
CA GLU A 62 1.09 10.21 -11.65
C GLU A 62 0.53 11.15 -10.58
N ALA A 63 1.31 11.49 -9.55
CA ALA A 63 0.87 12.38 -8.49
C ALA A 63 0.68 13.80 -9.02
N LYS A 64 -0.45 14.44 -8.68
CA LYS A 64 -0.73 15.84 -9.03
C LYS A 64 0.27 16.79 -8.42
N LYS A 65 0.66 16.54 -7.16
CA LYS A 65 1.72 17.27 -6.46
C LYS A 65 2.99 16.42 -6.36
N GLN A 66 4.14 17.09 -6.41
CA GLN A 66 5.47 16.44 -6.37
C GLN A 66 6.22 16.71 -5.06
N LYS A 67 5.70 17.61 -4.22
CA LYS A 67 6.23 17.90 -2.89
C LYS A 67 5.15 17.55 -1.86
N PHE A 68 5.55 16.82 -0.84
CA PHE A 68 4.68 16.33 0.22
C PHE A 68 5.06 16.99 1.55
N THR A 69 4.09 17.27 2.40
CA THR A 69 4.36 17.81 3.74
C THR A 69 4.76 16.70 4.73
N SER A 70 4.21 15.50 4.55
CA SER A 70 4.47 14.32 5.40
C SER A 70 4.38 13.02 4.58
N MET A 71 4.69 11.87 5.20
CA MET A 71 4.46 10.56 4.56
C MET A 71 2.96 10.32 4.34
N HIS A 72 2.12 10.72 5.29
CA HIS A 72 0.67 10.62 5.19
C HIS A 72 0.13 11.40 3.99
N ASP A 73 0.65 12.60 3.78
CA ASP A 73 0.32 13.46 2.65
C ASP A 73 0.69 12.86 1.28
N CYS A 74 1.75 12.03 1.25
CA CYS A 74 2.16 11.22 0.09
C CYS A 74 1.27 9.99 -0.10
N PHE A 75 0.84 9.36 0.99
CA PHE A 75 -0.02 8.18 0.96
C PHE A 75 -1.40 8.50 0.35
N THR A 76 -2.03 9.60 0.76
CA THR A 76 -3.35 10.03 0.26
C THR A 76 -3.26 10.98 -0.93
N ARG A 77 -2.17 10.92 -1.71
CA ARG A 77 -1.91 11.87 -2.80
C ARG A 77 -3.02 11.82 -3.86
N GLU A 78 -3.41 12.99 -4.35
CA GLU A 78 -4.25 13.11 -5.55
C GLU A 78 -3.45 12.68 -6.80
N LEU A 79 -4.12 11.96 -7.70
CA LEU A 79 -3.61 11.67 -9.03
C LEU A 79 -3.88 12.84 -9.98
N LYS A 80 -3.10 12.93 -11.05
CA LYS A 80 -3.31 13.89 -12.14
C LYS A 80 -4.69 13.68 -12.80
N PRO A 81 -5.38 14.76 -13.23
CA PRO A 81 -6.58 14.63 -14.05
C PRO A 81 -6.30 13.74 -15.28
N GLY A 82 -7.21 12.82 -15.59
CA GLY A 82 -7.06 11.89 -16.72
C GLY A 82 -6.12 10.71 -16.48
N ALA A 83 -5.44 10.61 -15.33
CA ALA A 83 -4.58 9.45 -15.01
C ALA A 83 -5.36 8.13 -14.97
N ARG A 84 -6.67 8.19 -14.66
CA ARG A 84 -7.61 7.07 -14.73
C ARG A 84 -8.83 7.52 -15.52
N SER A 85 -9.05 6.91 -16.69
CA SER A 85 -10.26 7.13 -17.47
C SER A 85 -11.34 6.17 -17.00
N ILE A 86 -12.47 6.70 -16.57
CA ILE A 86 -13.61 5.91 -16.08
C ILE A 86 -14.57 5.70 -17.25
N ALA A 87 -14.87 4.44 -17.57
CA ALA A 87 -15.89 4.11 -18.57
C ALA A 87 -17.25 4.69 -18.13
N GLN A 88 -17.95 5.35 -19.06
CA GLN A 88 -19.25 5.99 -18.81
C GLN A 88 -20.44 5.12 -19.20
N ASP A 89 -20.17 3.92 -19.73
CA ASP A 89 -21.20 2.97 -20.12
C ASP A 89 -21.94 2.46 -18.89
N THR A 90 -23.27 2.54 -18.92
CA THR A 90 -24.14 2.11 -17.82
C THR A 90 -24.18 0.60 -17.65
N ASP A 91 -23.83 -0.16 -18.70
CA ASP A 91 -23.83 -1.62 -18.68
C ASP A 91 -22.46 -2.19 -18.26
N CYS A 92 -21.50 -1.32 -17.93
CA CYS A 92 -20.15 -1.71 -17.55
C CYS A 92 -19.86 -1.38 -16.08
N MET A 93 -19.29 -2.34 -15.35
CA MET A 93 -18.71 -2.08 -14.03
C MET A 93 -17.23 -1.72 -14.17
N THR A 94 -16.82 -0.57 -13.63
CA THR A 94 -15.41 -0.18 -13.55
C THR A 94 -14.79 -0.63 -12.23
N SER A 95 -13.47 -0.89 -12.23
CA SER A 95 -12.75 -1.16 -10.99
C SER A 95 -12.88 0.05 -10.03
N PRO A 96 -13.17 -0.18 -8.74
CA PRO A 96 -13.27 0.90 -7.77
C PRO A 96 -11.90 1.42 -7.31
N VAL A 97 -10.83 0.66 -7.53
CA VAL A 97 -9.49 0.94 -6.97
C VAL A 97 -8.37 0.46 -7.90
N ASP A 98 -7.18 1.01 -7.69
CA ASP A 98 -5.93 0.49 -8.24
C ASP A 98 -5.42 -0.65 -7.34
N ALA A 99 -5.68 -1.90 -7.71
CA ALA A 99 -5.29 -3.08 -6.95
C ALA A 99 -5.18 -4.34 -7.83
N ILE A 100 -4.82 -5.46 -7.20
CA ILE A 100 -4.85 -6.80 -7.79
C ILE A 100 -6.09 -7.54 -7.27
N VAL A 101 -6.74 -8.34 -8.12
CA VAL A 101 -7.83 -9.23 -7.72
C VAL A 101 -7.28 -10.41 -6.93
N GLY A 102 -7.60 -10.49 -5.64
CA GLY A 102 -7.18 -11.60 -4.77
C GLY A 102 -8.00 -12.88 -4.98
N ALA A 103 -9.32 -12.75 -5.00
CA ALA A 103 -10.26 -13.84 -5.30
C ALA A 103 -11.52 -13.26 -5.95
N HIS A 104 -12.14 -14.04 -6.85
CA HIS A 104 -13.42 -13.70 -7.47
C HIS A 104 -14.21 -14.97 -7.80
N GLY A 105 -15.53 -14.89 -7.85
CA GLY A 105 -16.38 -16.04 -8.16
C GLY A 105 -17.83 -15.85 -7.76
N CYS A 106 -18.62 -16.89 -7.95
CA CYS A 106 -20.01 -16.92 -7.49
C CYS A 106 -20.06 -17.11 -5.97
N ILE A 107 -20.99 -16.43 -5.33
CA ILE A 107 -21.30 -16.61 -3.90
C ILE A 107 -22.36 -17.70 -3.79
N ALA A 108 -22.12 -18.71 -2.95
CA ALA A 108 -23.09 -19.77 -2.66
C ALA A 108 -23.63 -19.58 -1.25
N ASN A 109 -24.88 -19.14 -1.10
CA ASN A 109 -25.48 -18.78 0.19
C ASN A 109 -24.65 -17.71 0.94
N THR A 110 -23.90 -18.14 1.97
CA THR A 110 -23.04 -17.32 2.82
C THR A 110 -21.55 -17.64 2.63
N GLU A 111 -21.22 -18.48 1.64
CA GLU A 111 -19.85 -18.92 1.38
C GLU A 111 -19.18 -18.06 0.31
N VAL A 112 -17.94 -17.67 0.60
CA VAL A 112 -17.06 -16.91 -0.30
C VAL A 112 -15.67 -17.55 -0.31
N PHE A 113 -15.02 -17.53 -1.46
CA PHE A 113 -13.65 -18.02 -1.60
C PHE A 113 -12.65 -16.91 -1.22
N GLN A 114 -11.74 -17.21 -0.29
CA GLN A 114 -10.71 -16.27 0.17
C GLN A 114 -9.32 -16.65 -0.33
N ALA A 115 -8.94 -17.92 -0.17
CA ALA A 115 -7.68 -18.51 -0.64
C ALA A 115 -7.87 -20.04 -0.79
N LYS A 116 -6.97 -20.70 -1.53
CA LYS A 116 -6.91 -22.15 -1.64
C LYS A 116 -6.02 -22.75 -0.55
#